data_AF-A0AA88M068-F1
#
_entry.id   AF-A0AA88M068-F1
#
_cell.length_a   1.000
_cell.length_b   1.000
_cell.length_c   1.000
_cell.angle_alpha   90.00
_cell.angle_beta   90.00
_cell.angle_gamma   90.00
#
_symmetry.space_group_name_H-M   'P 1'
#
loop_
_entity.id
_entity.type
_entity.pdbx_description
1 polymer ?
#
loop_
_entity_poly.entity_id
_entity_poly.type
_entity_poly.pdbx_seq_one_letter_code
_entity_poly.pdbx_strand_id
1 'polypeptide(L)'
;MAYVSSLCLHWGMVCSVFALVFAQDSSWDCRDRDDILRDAPADASAPSDCTLDCTARTYRAVLELHNRLTIRFRDSHAGEAEDFCWSTRIKCSPGQRLQNAFILLPVDLSVVDRESLRLQIVSETNGATLHQHAESSLFPSECGLRFDVTEHVGAKDRQETLCVKIITQDQSTLESGLMCPPFLVTTWEKWSQG
;
A
#
# COMPACT_ATOMS: atom_id res chain seq x y z
N MET A 1 54.31 32.09 11.99
CA MET A 1 53.51 31.13 11.22
C MET A 1 52.69 30.33 12.21
N ALA A 2 51.37 30.35 12.04
CA ALA A 2 50.39 29.93 13.04
C ALA A 2 50.30 28.40 13.18
N TYR A 3 50.15 27.94 14.42
CA TYR A 3 49.83 26.55 14.76
C TYR A 3 48.39 26.25 14.33
N VAL A 4 48.24 25.32 13.39
CA VAL A 4 46.94 24.84 12.92
C VAL A 4 46.30 23.98 14.02
N SER A 5 45.11 24.39 14.45
CA SER A 5 44.35 23.84 15.54
C SER A 5 43.86 22.42 15.25
N SER A 6 44.34 21.47 16.05
CA SER A 6 43.79 20.11 16.17
C SER A 6 42.56 20.14 17.08
N LEU A 7 41.38 20.45 16.50
CA LEU A 7 40.11 20.46 17.24
C LEU A 7 38.90 19.94 16.44
N CYS A 8 39.07 19.46 15.21
CA CYS A 8 37.95 19.00 14.37
C CYS A 8 37.59 17.51 14.51
N LEU A 9 38.33 16.71 15.29
CA LEU A 9 38.14 15.25 15.32
C LEU A 9 37.30 14.72 16.49
N HIS A 10 36.72 15.59 17.34
CA HIS A 10 35.91 15.14 18.49
C HIS A 10 34.39 15.34 18.35
N TRP A 11 33.91 15.97 17.27
CA TRP A 11 32.48 16.17 17.04
C TRP A 11 31.86 15.26 15.96
N GLY A 12 32.67 14.43 15.29
CA GLY A 12 32.16 13.49 14.28
C GLY A 12 31.55 12.21 14.84
N MET A 13 31.89 11.83 16.09
CA MET A 13 31.58 10.49 16.62
C MET A 13 30.27 10.42 17.43
N VAL A 14 29.73 11.57 17.86
CA VAL A 14 28.51 11.62 18.69
C VAL A 14 27.23 11.64 17.83
N CYS A 15 27.30 12.12 16.58
CA CYS A 15 26.13 12.13 15.68
C CYS A 15 25.80 10.73 15.11
N SER A 16 26.76 9.82 15.03
CA SER A 16 26.57 8.47 14.47
C SER A 16 25.81 7.51 15.40
N VAL A 17 25.73 7.80 16.70
CA VAL A 17 25.06 6.90 17.67
C VAL A 17 23.56 7.20 17.80
N PHE A 18 23.11 8.42 17.49
CA PHE A 18 21.69 8.79 17.55
C PHE A 18 20.90 8.43 16.28
N ALA A 19 21.56 8.16 15.16
CA ALA A 19 20.89 7.76 13.92
C ALA A 19 20.38 6.30 13.93
N LEU A 20 20.76 5.48 14.91
CA LEU A 20 20.36 4.06 14.99
C LEU A 20 19.14 3.80 15.88
N VAL A 21 18.53 4.83 16.47
CA VAL A 21 17.48 4.64 17.50
C VAL A 21 16.05 4.79 16.96
N PHE A 22 15.84 5.22 15.71
CA PHE A 22 14.49 5.36 15.14
C PHE A 22 14.34 4.81 13.71
N ALA A 23 14.94 3.65 13.42
CA ALA A 23 14.32 2.77 12.44
C ALA A 23 13.24 1.97 13.19
N GLN A 24 12.06 2.60 13.41
CA GLN A 24 10.87 1.82 13.75
C GLN A 24 10.55 0.99 12.51
N ASP A 25 11.09 -0.23 12.47
CA ASP A 25 10.76 -1.23 11.47
C ASP A 25 9.28 -1.59 11.70
N SER A 26 8.38 -0.89 11.01
CA SER A 26 6.91 -1.07 11.06
C SER A 26 6.49 -2.37 10.35
N SER A 27 7.31 -3.40 10.48
CA SER A 27 7.11 -4.70 9.87
C SER A 27 5.93 -5.44 10.49
N TRP A 28 5.00 -5.86 9.64
CA TRP A 28 3.90 -6.73 10.02
C TRP A 28 4.29 -8.20 9.78
N ASP A 29 4.73 -8.85 10.85
CA ASP A 29 5.12 -10.27 10.86
C ASP A 29 3.94 -11.14 11.32
N CYS A 30 3.57 -12.13 10.51
CA CYS A 30 2.52 -13.07 10.87
C CYS A 30 3.07 -14.16 11.79
N ARG A 31 2.94 -13.91 13.10
CA ARG A 31 3.21 -14.93 14.12
C ARG A 31 2.08 -15.96 14.14
N ASP A 32 2.47 -17.22 14.34
CA ASP A 32 1.53 -18.31 14.58
C ASP A 32 0.64 -17.96 15.78
N ARG A 33 -0.68 -17.89 15.54
CA ARG A 33 -1.75 -17.41 16.42
C ARG A 33 -1.82 -15.88 16.53
N ASP A 34 -2.65 -15.28 15.69
CA ASP A 34 -3.96 -14.76 16.10
C ASP A 34 -4.83 -14.58 14.83
N ASP A 35 -6.12 -14.88 14.91
CA ASP A 35 -7.14 -14.93 13.83
C ASP A 35 -7.28 -16.23 13.00
N ILE A 36 -7.01 -17.38 13.62
CA ILE A 36 -7.73 -18.60 13.21
C ILE A 36 -9.18 -18.45 13.72
N LEU A 37 -10.10 -18.19 12.79
CA LEU A 37 -11.56 -18.18 12.96
C LEU A 37 -12.17 -16.93 13.62
N ARG A 38 -12.18 -15.81 12.89
CA ARG A 38 -13.41 -15.04 12.80
C ARG A 38 -13.84 -14.96 11.35
N ASP A 39 -15.10 -15.29 11.13
CA ASP A 39 -15.74 -15.45 9.83
C ASP A 39 -15.27 -14.40 8.84
N ALA A 40 -14.95 -14.85 7.62
CA ALA A 40 -15.00 -13.94 6.49
C ALA A 40 -16.35 -13.23 6.57
N PRO A 41 -16.44 -11.89 6.42
CA PRO A 41 -17.74 -11.28 6.26
C PRO A 41 -18.49 -12.08 5.20
N ALA A 42 -19.70 -12.52 5.51
CA ALA A 42 -20.52 -13.35 4.64
C ALA A 42 -20.77 -12.68 3.27
N ASP A 43 -20.44 -11.39 3.16
CA ASP A 43 -20.43 -10.55 1.97
C ASP A 43 -19.05 -10.48 1.29
N ALA A 44 -18.31 -11.58 1.17
CA ALA A 44 -17.23 -11.64 0.19
C ALA A 44 -17.85 -11.67 -1.21
N SER A 45 -18.18 -10.48 -1.73
CA SER A 45 -18.63 -10.30 -3.10
C SER A 45 -17.63 -10.92 -4.06
N ALA A 46 -18.12 -11.48 -5.16
CA ALA A 46 -17.25 -11.96 -6.23
C ALA A 46 -16.29 -10.83 -6.65
N PRO A 47 -15.00 -11.12 -6.86
CA PRO A 47 -14.06 -10.09 -7.27
C PRO A 47 -14.50 -9.42 -8.57
N SER A 48 -14.22 -8.14 -8.72
CA SER A 48 -14.52 -7.41 -9.95
C SER A 48 -13.71 -7.95 -11.14
N ASP A 49 -14.21 -7.77 -12.36
CA ASP A 49 -13.51 -8.19 -13.58
C ASP A 49 -12.14 -7.53 -13.69
N CYS A 50 -12.00 -6.26 -13.29
CA CYS A 50 -10.70 -5.59 -13.22
C CYS A 50 -9.74 -6.25 -12.24
N THR A 51 -10.23 -6.61 -11.05
CA THR A 51 -9.41 -7.32 -10.06
C THR A 51 -8.98 -8.69 -10.59
N LEU A 52 -9.87 -9.44 -11.25
CA LEU A 52 -9.55 -10.73 -11.84
C LEU A 52 -8.53 -10.63 -12.98
N ASP A 53 -8.71 -9.69 -13.92
CA ASP A 53 -7.78 -9.47 -15.03
C ASP A 53 -6.40 -9.03 -14.52
N CYS A 54 -6.37 -8.07 -13.60
CA CYS A 54 -5.11 -7.63 -12.99
C CYS A 54 -4.42 -8.75 -12.20
N THR A 55 -5.19 -9.56 -11.47
CA THR A 55 -4.67 -10.75 -10.78
C THR A 55 -4.01 -11.71 -11.78
N ALA A 56 -4.71 -12.06 -12.86
CA ALA A 56 -4.21 -12.99 -13.86
C ALA A 56 -2.91 -12.49 -14.52
N ARG A 57 -2.85 -11.21 -14.89
CA ARG A 57 -1.66 -10.60 -15.50
C ARG A 57 -0.49 -10.51 -14.52
N THR A 58 -0.76 -10.10 -13.29
CA THR A 58 0.27 -10.01 -12.25
C THR A 58 0.85 -11.39 -11.96
N TYR A 59 0.02 -12.42 -11.80
CA TYR A 59 0.51 -13.78 -11.55
C TYR A 59 1.28 -14.36 -12.74
N ARG A 60 0.90 -14.02 -13.98
CA ARG A 60 1.70 -14.36 -15.16
C ARG A 60 3.12 -13.77 -15.04
N ALA A 61 3.24 -12.48 -14.72
CA ALA A 61 4.53 -11.82 -14.55
C ALA A 61 5.34 -12.40 -13.38
N VAL A 62 4.70 -12.73 -12.26
CA VAL A 62 5.34 -13.37 -11.10
C VAL A 62 5.94 -14.73 -11.47
N LEU A 63 5.20 -15.55 -12.24
CA LEU A 63 5.65 -16.86 -12.69
C LEU A 63 6.83 -16.74 -13.66
N GLU A 64 6.78 -15.80 -14.61
CA GLU A 64 7.87 -15.53 -15.54
C GLU A 64 9.15 -15.10 -14.81
N LEU A 65 9.01 -14.23 -13.81
CA LEU A 65 10.13 -13.73 -13.01
C LEU A 65 10.58 -14.69 -11.90
N HIS A 66 9.97 -15.88 -11.79
CA HIS A 66 10.24 -16.86 -10.72
C HIS A 66 10.19 -16.26 -9.31
N ASN A 67 9.35 -15.24 -9.13
CA ASN A 67 9.27 -14.51 -7.88
C ASN A 67 8.46 -15.33 -6.85
N ARG A 68 8.92 -15.36 -5.60
CA ARG A 68 8.34 -16.17 -4.50
C ARG A 68 7.37 -15.38 -3.62
N LEU A 69 6.98 -14.18 -4.04
CA LEU A 69 6.02 -13.36 -3.32
C LEU A 69 4.62 -13.97 -3.41
N THR A 70 3.89 -13.92 -2.30
CA THR A 70 2.44 -14.11 -2.30
C THR A 70 1.80 -12.74 -2.52
N ILE A 71 0.90 -12.64 -3.49
CA ILE A 71 0.20 -11.39 -3.81
C ILE A 71 -1.29 -11.59 -3.53
N ARG A 72 -1.94 -10.63 -2.87
CA ARG A 72 -3.38 -10.71 -2.57
C ARG A 72 -4.06 -9.43 -3.02
N PHE A 73 -5.18 -9.59 -3.73
CA PHE A 73 -6.02 -8.52 -4.25
C PHE A 73 -7.34 -8.48 -3.47
N ARG A 74 -7.87 -7.28 -3.23
CA ARG A 74 -9.17 -7.07 -2.57
C ARG A 74 -9.86 -5.84 -3.17
N ASP A 75 -11.07 -6.03 -3.69
CA ASP A 75 -11.90 -4.91 -4.10
C ASP A 75 -12.27 -4.01 -2.91
N SER A 76 -12.48 -2.72 -3.20
CA SER A 76 -13.07 -1.80 -2.23
C SER A 76 -14.55 -2.10 -2.02
N HIS A 77 -15.07 -1.74 -0.85
CA HIS A 77 -16.51 -1.51 -0.64
C HIS A 77 -16.79 -0.02 -0.52
N ALA A 78 -18.02 0.39 -0.81
CA ALA A 78 -18.47 1.77 -0.65
C ALA A 78 -18.56 2.16 0.84
N GLY A 79 -18.04 3.34 1.19
CA GLY A 79 -18.17 3.96 2.51
C GLY A 79 -19.27 5.04 2.56
N GLU A 80 -19.27 5.87 3.61
CA GLU A 80 -20.36 6.80 3.93
C GLU A 80 -20.42 8.05 3.04
N ALA A 81 -19.34 8.41 2.33
CA ALA A 81 -19.24 9.65 1.55
C ALA A 81 -18.49 9.49 0.21
N GLU A 82 -18.90 8.52 -0.61
CA GLU A 82 -18.23 8.12 -1.87
C GLU A 82 -16.80 7.60 -1.64
N ASP A 83 -16.56 7.11 -0.43
CA ASP A 83 -15.30 6.54 -0.01
C ASP A 83 -15.14 5.13 -0.55
N PHE A 84 -13.90 4.77 -0.85
CA PHE A 84 -13.52 3.40 -1.13
C PHE A 84 -12.78 2.84 0.07
N CYS A 85 -13.36 1.80 0.67
CA CYS A 85 -12.90 1.26 1.94
C CYS A 85 -12.42 -0.19 1.80
N TRP A 86 -11.46 -0.55 2.65
CA TRP A 86 -10.98 -1.92 2.85
C TRP A 86 -10.85 -2.19 4.34
N SER A 87 -11.09 -3.42 4.76
CA SER A 87 -10.68 -3.81 6.11
C SER A 87 -9.16 -3.90 6.17
N THR A 88 -8.57 -3.26 7.20
CA THR A 88 -7.14 -3.37 7.53
C THR A 88 -6.80 -4.73 8.16
N ARG A 89 -7.82 -5.55 8.49
CA ARG A 89 -7.65 -6.93 8.92
C ARG A 89 -7.26 -7.80 7.73
N ILE A 90 -5.98 -7.74 7.38
CA ILE A 90 -5.47 -8.47 6.23
C ILE A 90 -5.07 -9.87 6.68
N LYS A 91 -5.90 -10.85 6.29
CA LYS A 91 -5.53 -12.27 6.30
C LYS A 91 -4.10 -12.48 5.80
N CYS A 92 -3.29 -13.11 6.64
CA CYS A 92 -1.95 -13.56 6.30
C CYS A 92 -1.72 -15.00 6.72
N SER A 93 -0.67 -15.60 6.19
CA SER A 93 -0.28 -16.98 6.54
C SER A 93 0.90 -16.95 7.51
N PRO A 94 0.98 -17.89 8.46
CA PRO A 94 2.14 -17.98 9.35
C PRO A 94 3.46 -18.04 8.58
N GLY A 95 4.47 -17.35 9.10
CA GLY A 95 5.78 -17.26 8.43
C GLY A 95 5.74 -16.41 7.16
N GLN A 96 4.82 -15.45 7.07
CA GLN A 96 4.84 -14.39 6.06
C GLN A 96 5.04 -13.02 6.70
N ARG A 97 5.73 -12.13 5.98
CA ARG A 97 5.91 -10.72 6.33
C ARG A 97 5.32 -9.86 5.24
N LEU A 98 4.49 -8.87 5.62
CA LEU A 98 3.99 -7.87 4.68
C LEU A 98 5.17 -7.05 4.17
N GLN A 99 5.33 -6.97 2.86
CA GLN A 99 6.37 -6.15 2.23
C GLN A 99 5.82 -4.80 1.82
N ASN A 100 4.71 -4.81 1.08
CA ASN A 100 4.11 -3.61 0.54
C ASN A 100 2.59 -3.77 0.48
N ALA A 101 1.89 -2.64 0.58
CA ALA A 101 0.47 -2.53 0.28
C ALA A 101 0.25 -1.32 -0.64
N PHE A 102 -0.48 -1.54 -1.74
CA PHE A 102 -0.79 -0.50 -2.72
C PHE A 102 -2.28 -0.47 -3.00
N ILE A 103 -2.82 0.72 -3.21
CA ILE A 103 -4.11 0.89 -3.87
C ILE A 103 -3.85 1.04 -5.36
N LEU A 104 -4.50 0.20 -6.17
CA LEU A 104 -4.55 0.34 -7.62
C LEU A 104 -5.83 1.06 -8.00
N LEU A 105 -5.68 2.09 -8.82
CA LEU A 105 -6.76 2.93 -9.32
C LEU A 105 -6.88 2.76 -10.85
N PRO A 106 -7.78 1.88 -11.32
CA PRO A 106 -7.99 1.64 -12.75
C PRO A 106 -8.72 2.82 -13.38
N VAL A 107 -7.98 3.63 -14.13
CA VAL A 107 -8.52 4.81 -14.81
C VAL A 107 -8.12 4.81 -16.28
N ASP A 108 -9.03 5.30 -17.12
CA ASP A 108 -8.74 5.59 -18.51
C ASP A 108 -7.95 6.90 -18.62
N LEU A 109 -6.65 6.77 -18.85
CA LEU A 109 -5.72 7.91 -18.99
C LEU A 109 -5.92 8.69 -20.30
N SER A 110 -6.78 8.24 -21.21
CA SER A 110 -7.21 9.06 -22.35
C SER A 110 -8.26 10.10 -21.96
N VAL A 111 -8.95 9.87 -20.84
CA VAL A 111 -10.02 10.75 -20.31
C VAL A 111 -9.52 11.57 -19.13
N VAL A 112 -8.67 11.00 -18.28
CA VAL A 112 -8.22 11.63 -17.02
C VAL A 112 -6.74 12.01 -17.06
N ASP A 113 -6.44 13.25 -16.66
CA ASP A 113 -5.06 13.68 -16.48
C ASP A 113 -4.44 13.02 -15.25
N ARG A 114 -3.41 12.20 -15.49
CA ARG A 114 -2.65 11.49 -14.46
C ARG A 114 -2.12 12.43 -13.35
N GLU A 115 -1.65 13.62 -13.71
CA GLU A 115 -1.00 14.50 -12.74
C GLU A 115 -1.99 15.13 -11.75
N SER A 116 -3.25 15.22 -12.17
CA SER A 116 -4.35 15.78 -11.37
C SER A 116 -4.89 14.82 -10.30
N LEU A 117 -4.59 13.52 -10.40
CA LEU A 117 -5.14 12.50 -9.51
C LEU A 117 -4.30 12.33 -8.24
N ARG A 118 -4.99 12.37 -7.10
CA ARG A 118 -4.47 12.07 -5.76
C ARG A 118 -5.46 11.21 -5.00
N LEU A 119 -4.97 10.43 -4.04
CA LEU A 119 -5.83 9.80 -3.05
C LEU A 119 -5.68 10.52 -1.72
N GLN A 120 -6.77 10.65 -0.97
CA GLN A 120 -6.74 11.14 0.40
C GLN A 120 -7.25 10.04 1.33
N ILE A 121 -6.47 9.67 2.33
CA ILE A 121 -6.90 8.77 3.39
C ILE A 121 -7.93 9.49 4.25
N VAL A 122 -9.08 8.86 4.45
CA VAL A 122 -10.13 9.39 5.30
C VAL A 122 -9.74 9.16 6.76
N SER A 123 -9.60 10.25 7.50
CA SER A 123 -9.26 10.26 8.94
C SER A 123 -9.92 11.46 9.61
N GLU A 124 -10.33 11.30 10.87
CA GLU A 124 -11.05 12.32 11.65
C GLU A 124 -10.23 13.59 11.91
N THR A 125 -8.90 13.48 11.97
CA THR A 125 -8.03 14.56 12.52
C THR A 125 -7.11 15.23 11.52
N ASN A 126 -6.85 14.61 10.36
CA ASN A 126 -6.29 15.18 9.12
C ASN A 126 -5.90 14.01 8.20
N GLY A 127 -6.62 13.87 7.09
CA GLY A 127 -6.35 12.82 6.11
C GLY A 127 -5.03 13.00 5.37
N ALA A 128 -4.18 11.96 5.34
CA ALA A 128 -2.94 11.99 4.57
C ALA A 128 -3.24 11.94 3.07
N THR A 129 -2.58 12.79 2.27
CA THR A 129 -2.68 12.75 0.81
C THR A 129 -1.58 11.87 0.25
N LEU A 130 -1.97 10.88 -0.54
CA LEU A 130 -1.09 9.94 -1.20
C LEU A 130 -0.80 10.40 -2.62
N HIS A 131 0.47 10.32 -2.97
CA HIS A 131 0.95 10.58 -4.32
C HIS A 131 1.08 9.27 -5.09
N GLN A 132 1.02 9.38 -6.41
CA GLN A 132 1.23 8.24 -7.28
C GLN A 132 2.66 7.70 -7.07
N HIS A 133 2.74 6.41 -6.81
CA HIS A 133 3.99 5.67 -6.75
C HIS A 133 4.42 5.32 -8.20
N ALA A 134 5.48 5.99 -8.68
CA ALA A 134 5.92 5.92 -10.07
C ALA A 134 7.02 4.87 -10.34
N GLU A 135 7.52 4.18 -9.31
CA GLU A 135 8.60 3.22 -9.48
C GLU A 135 8.14 1.97 -10.24
N SER A 136 9.12 1.28 -10.85
CA SER A 136 8.87 -0.02 -11.49
C SER A 136 8.33 -1.00 -10.46
N SER A 137 7.25 -1.72 -10.76
CA SER A 137 6.82 -2.82 -9.92
C SER A 137 6.30 -4.01 -10.73
N LEU A 138 6.01 -5.08 -10.00
CA LEU A 138 5.48 -6.34 -10.52
C LEU A 138 4.06 -6.22 -11.06
N PHE A 139 3.38 -5.09 -10.81
CA PHE A 139 2.02 -4.86 -11.28
C PHE A 139 2.04 -4.25 -12.68
N PRO A 140 1.37 -4.87 -13.66
CA PRO A 140 1.18 -4.30 -14.99
C PRO A 140 0.61 -2.88 -14.92
N SER A 141 1.04 -2.00 -15.83
CA SER A 141 0.54 -0.63 -15.93
C SER A 141 -0.97 -0.55 -16.18
N GLU A 142 -1.52 -1.58 -16.80
CA GLU A 142 -2.92 -1.76 -17.16
C GLU A 142 -3.82 -1.98 -15.94
N CYS A 143 -3.23 -2.35 -14.80
CA CYS A 143 -3.95 -2.45 -13.54
C CYS A 143 -4.32 -1.07 -12.95
N GLY A 144 -3.79 0.01 -13.51
CA GLY A 144 -4.09 1.38 -13.10
C GLY A 144 -2.95 2.09 -12.39
N LEU A 145 -3.27 3.29 -11.88
CA LEU A 145 -2.33 4.10 -11.10
C LEU A 145 -2.09 3.49 -9.73
N ARG A 146 -0.86 3.63 -9.23
CA ARG A 146 -0.40 3.01 -7.98
C ARG A 146 -0.26 4.04 -6.88
N PHE A 147 -0.74 3.74 -5.69
CA PHE A 147 -0.58 4.57 -4.50
C PHE A 147 -0.12 3.69 -3.33
N ASP A 148 1.00 4.04 -2.71
CA ASP A 148 1.56 3.28 -1.59
C ASP A 148 0.76 3.58 -0.32
N VAL A 149 0.30 2.52 0.35
CA VAL A 149 -0.45 2.56 1.61
C VAL A 149 0.17 1.65 2.67
N THR A 150 1.40 1.20 2.47
CA THR A 150 2.08 0.23 3.33
C THR A 150 2.07 0.67 4.79
N GLU A 151 2.41 1.93 5.06
CA GLU A 151 2.44 2.50 6.41
C GLU A 151 1.04 2.58 7.07
N HIS A 152 -0.01 2.69 6.26
CA HIS A 152 -1.40 2.82 6.73
C HIS A 152 -2.09 1.48 6.93
N VAL A 153 -1.48 0.41 6.42
CA VAL A 153 -1.95 -0.96 6.53
C VAL A 153 -1.23 -1.70 7.67
N GLY A 154 0.05 -1.40 7.90
CA GLY A 154 0.89 -2.06 8.90
C GLY A 154 0.90 -1.42 10.30
N ALA A 155 0.28 -0.25 10.49
CA ALA A 155 0.32 0.46 11.77
C ALA A 155 -0.41 -0.31 12.88
N LYS A 156 0.30 -0.57 13.99
CA LYS A 156 -0.15 -1.33 15.17
C LYS A 156 -1.38 -0.79 15.89
N ASP A 157 -1.84 0.42 15.58
CA ASP A 157 -2.88 1.10 16.33
C ASP A 157 -4.02 1.62 15.42
N ARG A 158 -5.21 1.02 15.60
CA ARG A 158 -6.54 1.66 15.74
C ARG A 158 -7.45 1.94 14.55
N GLN A 159 -7.12 1.62 13.30
CA GLN A 159 -8.13 1.66 12.23
C GLN A 159 -8.49 0.26 11.78
N GLU A 160 -9.75 -0.15 11.95
CA GLU A 160 -10.29 -1.43 11.45
C GLU A 160 -10.53 -1.40 9.92
N THR A 161 -10.58 -0.19 9.38
CA THR A 161 -10.88 0.11 7.98
C THR A 161 -9.98 1.22 7.47
N LEU A 162 -9.38 1.01 6.30
CA LEU A 162 -8.69 2.02 5.51
C LEU A 162 -9.67 2.51 4.46
N CYS A 163 -10.03 3.78 4.50
CA CYS A 163 -10.91 4.41 3.51
C CYS A 163 -10.15 5.51 2.79
N VAL A 164 -10.40 5.66 1.49
CA VAL A 164 -9.81 6.72 0.67
C VAL A 164 -10.85 7.43 -0.17
N LYS A 165 -10.60 8.72 -0.38
CA LYS A 165 -11.25 9.56 -1.39
C LYS A 165 -10.33 9.78 -2.56
N ILE A 166 -10.89 9.78 -3.76
CA ILE A 166 -10.17 10.22 -4.94
C ILE A 166 -10.33 11.74 -5.04
N ILE A 167 -9.21 12.45 -5.08
CA ILE A 167 -9.15 13.90 -5.23
C ILE A 167 -8.70 14.22 -6.66
N THR A 168 -9.50 15.02 -7.35
CA THR A 168 -9.26 15.50 -8.72
C THR A 168 -9.68 16.97 -8.81
N GLN A 169 -9.15 17.69 -9.80
CA GLN A 169 -9.58 19.05 -10.11
C GLN A 169 -10.96 19.09 -10.77
N ASP A 170 -11.35 18.01 -11.47
CA ASP A 170 -12.63 17.89 -12.16
C ASP A 170 -13.29 16.53 -11.86
N GLN A 171 -14.29 16.53 -10.98
CA GLN A 171 -15.01 15.32 -10.56
C GLN A 171 -15.77 14.66 -11.71
N SER A 172 -16.24 15.43 -12.71
CA SER A 172 -17.01 14.88 -13.82
C SER A 172 -16.15 14.00 -14.76
N THR A 173 -14.88 14.34 -14.90
CA THR A 173 -13.90 13.52 -15.65
C THR A 173 -13.55 12.24 -14.90
N LEU A 174 -13.58 12.25 -13.58
CA LEU A 174 -13.30 11.07 -12.77
C LEU A 174 -14.43 10.05 -12.87
N GLU A 175 -15.69 10.48 -12.77
CA GLU A 175 -16.85 9.58 -12.92
C GLU A 175 -16.87 8.86 -14.28
N SER A 176 -16.44 9.55 -15.33
CA SER A 176 -16.38 9.00 -16.69
C SER A 176 -15.09 8.23 -16.98
N GLY A 177 -14.02 8.49 -16.23
CA GLY A 177 -12.71 7.87 -16.43
C GLY A 177 -12.42 6.66 -15.55
N LEU A 178 -13.16 6.45 -14.46
CA LEU A 178 -12.97 5.30 -13.57
C LEU A 178 -13.52 4.03 -14.24
N MET A 179 -12.65 3.07 -14.54
CA MET A 179 -13.05 1.83 -15.20
C MET A 179 -13.71 0.84 -14.23
N CYS A 180 -13.22 0.82 -12.98
CA CYS A 180 -13.66 -0.06 -11.90
C CYS A 180 -13.41 0.60 -10.55
N PRO A 181 -14.08 0.15 -9.47
CA PRO A 181 -13.69 0.54 -8.13
C PRO A 181 -12.20 0.24 -7.88
N PRO A 182 -11.47 1.12 -7.15
CA PRO A 182 -10.10 0.86 -6.78
C PRO A 182 -10.00 -0.42 -5.95
N PHE A 183 -8.83 -1.06 -5.99
CA PHE A 183 -8.60 -2.29 -5.24
C PHE A 183 -7.25 -2.29 -4.55
N LEU A 184 -7.20 -2.93 -3.36
CA LEU A 184 -6.02 -3.05 -2.53
C LEU A 184 -5.23 -4.28 -2.96
N VAL A 185 -3.92 -4.11 -3.10
CA VAL A 185 -2.97 -5.16 -3.43
C VAL A 185 -1.88 -5.22 -2.38
N THR A 186 -1.61 -6.41 -1.87
CA THR A 186 -0.59 -6.64 -0.83
C THR A 186 0.40 -7.69 -1.28
N THR A 187 1.69 -7.44 -1.05
CA THR A 187 2.77 -8.37 -1.35
C THR A 187 3.38 -8.90 -0.08
N TRP A 188 3.59 -10.21 -0.03
CA TRP A 188 4.06 -10.93 1.15
C TRP A 188 5.26 -11.78 0.78
N GLU A 189 6.29 -11.73 1.61
CA GLU A 189 7.43 -12.64 1.48
C GLU A 189 7.36 -13.76 2.51
N LYS A 190 8.00 -14.88 2.20
CA LYS A 190 8.20 -15.95 3.18
C LYS A 190 9.26 -15.48 4.17
N TRP A 191 8.88 -15.43 5.44
CA TRP A 191 9.73 -15.09 6.55
C TRP A 191 10.12 -16.37 7.31
N SER A 192 11.41 -16.69 7.34
CA SER A 192 11.95 -17.71 8.25
C SER A 192 12.57 -17.00 9.44
N GLN A 193 12.04 -17.24 10.64
CA GLN A 193 12.80 -16.94 11.86
C GLN A 193 14.04 -17.85 11.86
N GLY A 194 15.21 -17.25 11.70
CA GLY A 194 16.49 -17.92 11.96
C GLY A 194 16.68 -18.20 13.45
#